data_AF-C6E8X4-F1
#
_entry.id   AF-C6E8X4-F1
#
_cell.length_a   1.000
_cell.length_b   1.000
_cell.length_c   1.000
_cell.angle_alpha   90.00
_cell.angle_beta   90.00
_cell.angle_gamma   90.00
#
_symmetry.space_group_name_H-M   'P 1'
#
loop_
_entity.id
_entity.type
_entity.pdbx_description
1 polymer ?
#
loop_
_entity_poly.entity_id
_entity_poly.type
_entity_poly.pdbx_seq_one_letter_code
_entity_poly.pdbx_strand_id
1 'polypeptide(L)'
;MTNSTKARRVLLLALLSLPYQLHAAPPQYEIDLKELDRQKPVKAPKPAKKEAPVQKRAPAKKEAPGETPRPAKGAAPSSASGEYVRYTVKPGDHIFKVLMVNFGMSNAAAERLIPEIVRINNISNIRALAVGRTLLIPAQGKQTTSGRQSRKERHKEKSRTAAPEARRSHEKAPAVPSAPAPQAPETAPRAPEPAPAPRPAESAPAAAEAKPAPAPAVKAPAGVPAPVPAPVPAPVPAPVPAPAAPAAVPAPPALPQATTWVCPAAKQNTAAIVDSLLNAISASWSKSKIIHSGSGAPTTFSIRVDRYFEYKGARYVISIGENDPYNYTLIRLLEAAGYRVLMLSGYEEFKTTSDKLFKLAGVEPAFGNYPLPGGNQATGYLLQQEDAGGRRVLLTEGAPPPGHKWVLPQGCGPK
;
A
#
# COMPACT_ATOMS: atom_id res chain seq x y z
N MET A 1 -41.04 -8.67 -40.88
CA MET A 1 -40.23 -8.89 -39.66
C MET A 1 -39.53 -10.24 -39.77
N THR A 2 -38.22 -10.30 -39.99
CA THR A 2 -37.51 -11.57 -40.28
C THR A 2 -36.10 -11.62 -39.67
N ASN A 3 -35.88 -12.57 -38.76
CA ASN A 3 -34.65 -13.35 -38.60
C ASN A 3 -33.28 -12.68 -38.30
N SER A 4 -33.22 -11.59 -37.51
CA SER A 4 -31.94 -11.07 -36.98
C SER A 4 -31.20 -12.09 -36.07
N THR A 5 -31.93 -12.96 -35.36
CA THR A 5 -31.37 -13.93 -34.40
C THR A 5 -30.58 -15.08 -35.02
N LYS A 6 -30.81 -15.44 -36.29
CA LYS A 6 -30.01 -16.49 -36.96
C LYS A 6 -28.61 -16.01 -37.33
N ALA A 7 -28.45 -14.76 -37.79
CA ALA A 7 -27.16 -14.19 -38.17
C ALA A 7 -26.15 -14.18 -36.99
N ARG A 8 -26.60 -13.80 -35.78
CA ARG A 8 -25.74 -13.79 -34.59
C ARG A 8 -25.22 -15.17 -34.17
N ARG A 9 -25.96 -16.26 -34.42
CA ARG A 9 -25.51 -17.62 -34.07
C ARG A 9 -24.43 -18.15 -35.03
N VAL A 10 -24.47 -17.79 -36.31
CA VAL A 10 -23.45 -18.20 -37.28
C VAL A 10 -22.12 -17.50 -37.02
N LEU A 11 -22.14 -16.19 -36.71
CA LEU A 11 -20.92 -15.42 -36.38
C LEU A 11 -20.18 -15.99 -35.16
N LEU A 12 -20.92 -16.43 -34.14
CA LEU A 12 -20.35 -16.93 -32.89
C LEU A 12 -19.71 -18.33 -33.06
N LEU A 13 -20.22 -19.15 -33.98
CA LEU A 13 -19.57 -20.43 -34.35
C LEU A 13 -18.26 -20.22 -35.12
N ALA A 14 -18.22 -19.24 -36.04
CA ALA A 14 -17.05 -18.97 -36.87
C ALA A 14 -15.84 -18.42 -36.08
N LEU A 15 -16.08 -17.73 -34.96
CA LEU A 15 -15.02 -17.25 -34.07
C LEU A 15 -14.37 -18.37 -33.23
N LEU A 16 -15.05 -19.51 -33.03
CA LEU A 16 -14.53 -20.66 -32.28
C LEU A 16 -13.65 -21.60 -33.14
N SER A 17 -13.67 -21.46 -34.47
CA SER A 17 -12.89 -22.32 -35.39
C SER A 17 -11.55 -21.72 -35.84
N LEU A 18 -11.14 -20.56 -35.29
CA LEU A 18 -9.85 -19.96 -35.61
C LEU A 18 -8.73 -20.65 -34.82
N PRO A 19 -7.73 -21.27 -35.47
CA PRO A 19 -6.65 -21.96 -34.77
C PRO A 19 -5.75 -20.95 -34.05
N TYR A 20 -5.65 -21.07 -32.73
CA TYR A 20 -4.74 -20.30 -31.91
C TYR A 20 -3.28 -20.68 -32.22
N GLN A 21 -2.68 -20.00 -33.20
CA GLN A 21 -1.25 -20.02 -33.51
C GLN A 21 -0.44 -19.31 -32.41
N LEU A 22 -0.41 -19.93 -31.22
CA LEU A 22 0.48 -19.53 -30.13
C LEU A 22 1.93 -19.74 -30.59
N HIS A 23 2.58 -18.64 -30.99
CA HIS A 23 4.00 -18.63 -31.29
C HIS A 23 4.79 -18.82 -29.98
N ALA A 24 5.09 -20.08 -29.67
CA ALA A 24 6.04 -20.41 -28.62
C ALA A 24 7.41 -19.83 -29.00
N ALA A 25 7.96 -18.98 -28.14
CA ALA A 25 9.32 -18.47 -28.31
C ALA A 25 10.33 -19.63 -28.29
N PRO A 26 11.42 -19.58 -29.10
CA PRO A 26 12.37 -20.67 -29.19
C PRO A 26 13.06 -20.93 -27.83
N PRO A 27 13.13 -22.20 -27.36
CA PRO A 27 13.74 -22.54 -26.09
C PRO A 27 15.27 -22.63 -26.21
N GLN A 28 15.96 -21.48 -26.19
CA GLN A 28 17.43 -21.42 -26.18
C GLN A 28 17.97 -20.42 -25.13
N TYR A 29 17.69 -20.74 -23.87
CA TYR A 29 18.47 -20.26 -22.72
C TYR A 29 18.80 -21.44 -21.81
N GLU A 30 19.66 -22.33 -22.32
CA GLU A 30 20.24 -23.41 -21.54
C GLU A 30 21.35 -22.82 -20.65
N ILE A 31 21.06 -22.67 -19.36
CA ILE A 31 22.00 -22.09 -18.38
C ILE A 31 23.10 -23.12 -18.12
N ASP A 32 24.31 -22.91 -18.63
CA ASP A 32 25.43 -23.85 -18.44
C ASP A 32 25.84 -23.90 -16.96
N LEU A 33 25.46 -24.99 -16.28
CA LEU A 33 25.76 -25.20 -14.86
C LEU A 33 27.27 -25.20 -14.56
N LYS A 34 28.15 -25.36 -15.55
CA LYS A 34 29.61 -25.27 -15.37
C LYS A 34 30.09 -23.85 -15.08
N GLU A 35 29.32 -22.82 -15.44
CA GLU A 35 29.71 -21.44 -15.19
C GLU A 35 29.48 -21.03 -13.71
N LEU A 36 28.53 -21.69 -13.04
CA LEU A 36 28.21 -21.44 -11.63
C LEU A 36 29.33 -21.88 -10.66
N ASP A 37 30.08 -22.94 -10.99
CA ASP A 37 31.15 -23.51 -10.14
C ASP A 37 32.52 -22.80 -10.34
N ARG A 38 32.60 -21.82 -11.23
CA ARG A 38 33.81 -20.98 -11.42
C ARG A 38 33.94 -19.85 -10.39
N GLN A 39 32.89 -19.50 -9.65
CA GLN A 39 32.93 -18.45 -8.62
C GLN A 39 33.47 -18.95 -7.26
N LYS A 40 34.61 -19.66 -7.25
CA LYS A 40 35.28 -20.05 -6.00
C LYS A 40 35.98 -18.83 -5.39
N PRO A 41 35.68 -18.44 -4.13
CA PRO A 41 36.29 -17.27 -3.50
C PRO A 41 37.79 -17.47 -3.28
N VAL A 42 38.57 -16.44 -3.60
CA VAL A 42 40.03 -16.42 -3.43
C VAL A 42 40.38 -16.57 -1.94
N LYS A 43 41.30 -17.48 -1.62
CA LYS A 43 41.73 -17.76 -0.23
C LYS A 43 42.32 -16.51 0.42
N ALA A 44 41.82 -16.16 1.60
CA ALA A 44 42.35 -15.08 2.41
C ALA A 44 43.82 -15.34 2.85
N PRO A 45 44.69 -14.31 2.87
CA PRO A 45 46.07 -14.45 3.31
C PRO A 45 46.19 -14.71 4.81
N LYS A 46 47.17 -15.53 5.22
CA LYS A 46 47.44 -15.88 6.62
C LYS A 46 48.05 -14.70 7.39
N PRO A 47 47.68 -14.46 8.67
CA PRO A 47 48.30 -13.42 9.49
C PRO A 47 49.74 -13.79 9.89
N ALA A 48 50.63 -12.79 9.86
CA ALA A 48 52.03 -12.95 10.23
C ALA A 48 52.22 -13.03 11.75
N LYS A 49 53.19 -13.86 12.16
CA LYS A 49 53.61 -14.08 13.55
C LYS A 49 54.36 -12.83 14.05
N LYS A 50 53.92 -12.21 15.15
CA LYS A 50 54.61 -11.06 15.75
C LYS A 50 55.54 -11.53 16.86
N GLU A 51 56.81 -11.22 16.71
CA GLU A 51 57.85 -11.48 17.71
C GLU A 51 57.89 -10.38 18.78
N ALA A 52 58.37 -10.77 19.95
CA ALA A 52 58.93 -9.92 21.00
C ALA A 52 60.30 -10.53 21.37
N PRO A 53 61.19 -9.88 22.16
CA PRO A 53 61.04 -8.60 22.88
C PRO A 53 62.24 -7.64 22.66
N VAL A 54 62.35 -6.55 23.43
CA VAL A 54 63.59 -6.11 24.13
C VAL A 54 63.27 -4.99 25.13
N GLN A 55 63.94 -5.02 26.29
CA GLN A 55 63.83 -4.04 27.38
C GLN A 55 64.84 -2.88 27.20
N LYS A 56 64.57 -1.69 27.79
CA LYS A 56 65.46 -1.05 28.80
C LYS A 56 65.00 0.32 29.35
N ARG A 57 65.13 0.44 30.67
CA ARG A 57 65.56 1.62 31.48
C ARG A 57 64.67 2.87 31.67
N ALA A 58 64.10 2.92 32.89
CA ALA A 58 64.47 3.84 34.00
C ALA A 58 64.00 5.33 34.01
N PRO A 59 63.87 5.97 35.20
CA PRO A 59 62.82 6.99 35.43
C PRO A 59 63.28 8.36 36.00
N ALA A 60 62.42 9.38 35.90
CA ALA A 60 62.45 10.57 36.77
C ALA A 60 61.08 11.30 36.89
N LYS A 61 60.45 11.17 38.06
CA LYS A 61 60.12 12.22 39.05
C LYS A 61 59.67 13.63 38.59
N LYS A 62 58.40 13.97 38.90
CA LYS A 62 57.80 15.23 39.44
C LYS A 62 56.29 15.25 39.11
N GLU A 63 55.39 16.02 39.71
CA GLU A 63 55.11 16.54 41.06
C GLU A 63 53.76 17.30 40.92
N ALA A 64 52.87 17.20 41.92
CA ALA A 64 51.73 18.09 42.21
C ALA A 64 50.47 18.12 41.26
N PRO A 65 49.25 18.39 41.81
CA PRO A 65 47.98 18.35 41.08
C PRO A 65 47.37 19.74 40.78
N GLY A 66 46.61 19.85 39.68
CA GLY A 66 45.87 21.06 39.30
C GLY A 66 44.35 20.91 39.37
N GLU A 67 43.68 21.88 39.97
CA GLU A 67 42.23 21.92 40.24
C GLU A 67 41.33 22.12 39.00
N THR A 68 40.22 21.36 38.93
CA THR A 68 38.88 21.82 38.43
C THR A 68 38.75 22.19 36.92
N PRO A 69 37.53 22.37 36.33
CA PRO A 69 36.22 22.47 36.96
C PRO A 69 35.05 21.62 36.44
N ARG A 70 34.15 21.40 37.40
CA ARG A 70 32.76 20.98 37.33
C ARG A 70 31.92 21.93 36.43
N PRO A 71 31.25 21.45 35.37
CA PRO A 71 30.28 22.27 34.62
C PRO A 71 29.00 22.51 35.44
N ALA A 72 28.33 23.62 35.12
CA ALA A 72 27.42 24.28 36.05
C ALA A 72 25.98 23.74 36.09
N LYS A 73 25.37 23.96 37.27
CA LYS A 73 23.94 23.92 37.56
C LYS A 73 23.22 25.00 36.74
N GLY A 74 22.27 24.61 35.88
CA GLY A 74 21.49 25.55 35.06
C GLY A 74 20.03 25.11 34.86
N ALA A 75 19.10 25.99 35.22
CA ALA A 75 17.67 26.00 34.88
C ALA A 75 16.90 24.65 34.87
N ALA A 76 16.29 24.31 36.01
CA ALA A 76 15.17 23.37 36.03
C ALA A 76 13.86 24.11 35.66
N PRO A 77 13.12 23.71 34.62
CA PRO A 77 11.75 24.18 34.44
C PRO A 77 10.84 23.59 35.52
N SER A 78 10.01 24.44 36.13
CA SER A 78 9.12 24.07 37.23
C SER A 78 8.12 22.96 36.86
N SER A 79 7.78 22.13 37.84
CA SER A 79 7.14 20.84 37.66
C SER A 79 5.64 20.94 37.37
N ALA A 80 5.23 20.65 36.13
CA ALA A 80 3.94 19.97 35.92
C ALA A 80 4.11 18.51 36.36
N SER A 81 3.58 18.16 37.55
CA SER A 81 3.72 16.84 38.18
C SER A 81 2.84 15.78 37.53
N GLY A 82 3.05 15.52 36.24
CA GLY A 82 2.52 14.35 35.55
C GLY A 82 3.22 13.08 36.03
N GLU A 83 2.49 11.98 36.15
CA GLU A 83 3.08 10.67 36.40
C GLU A 83 3.86 10.22 35.15
N TYR A 84 5.13 9.84 35.32
CA TYR A 84 6.01 9.40 34.23
C TYR A 84 6.43 7.94 34.43
N VAL A 85 6.31 7.14 33.38
CA VAL A 85 6.85 5.78 33.33
C VAL A 85 8.27 5.82 32.77
N ARG A 86 9.22 5.19 33.47
CA ARG A 86 10.60 5.03 33.01
C ARG A 86 10.72 3.80 32.10
N TYR A 87 11.33 3.95 30.93
CA TYR A 87 11.60 2.85 30.00
C TYR A 87 13.05 2.86 29.50
N THR A 88 13.77 1.75 29.60
CA THR A 88 15.14 1.62 29.09
C THR A 88 15.11 1.13 27.64
N VAL A 89 15.67 1.92 26.72
CA VAL A 89 15.75 1.61 25.28
C VAL A 89 16.55 0.33 25.03
N LYS A 90 15.97 -0.60 24.27
CA LYS A 90 16.64 -1.84 23.81
C LYS A 90 17.20 -1.69 22.38
N PRO A 91 18.13 -2.55 21.93
CA PRO A 91 18.56 -2.58 20.53
C PRO A 91 17.37 -2.75 19.57
N GLY A 92 17.28 -1.90 18.56
CA GLY A 92 16.17 -1.91 17.60
C GLY A 92 14.84 -1.34 18.13
N ASP A 93 14.85 -0.60 19.25
CA ASP A 93 13.71 0.22 19.67
C ASP A 93 13.75 1.61 19.03
N HIS A 94 12.59 2.06 18.55
CA HIS A 94 12.30 3.45 18.19
C HIS A 94 11.03 3.91 18.93
N ILE A 95 10.84 5.21 19.14
CA ILE A 95 9.80 5.72 20.07
C ILE A 95 8.41 5.14 19.75
N PHE A 96 8.01 5.14 18.48
CA PHE A 96 6.76 4.52 18.02
C PHE A 96 6.59 3.05 18.44
N LYS A 97 7.61 2.20 18.22
CA LYS A 97 7.54 0.77 18.55
C LYS A 97 7.42 0.55 20.05
N VAL A 98 8.13 1.33 20.86
CA VAL A 98 8.00 1.29 22.32
C VAL A 98 6.57 1.62 22.75
N LEU A 99 5.98 2.71 22.23
CA LEU A 99 4.61 3.12 22.57
C LEU A 99 3.55 2.10 22.11
N MET A 100 3.71 1.52 20.92
CA MET A 100 2.76 0.53 20.39
C MET A 100 2.88 -0.83 21.10
N VAL A 101 4.10 -1.37 21.21
CA VAL A 101 4.34 -2.74 21.71
C VAL A 101 4.30 -2.81 23.23
N ASN A 102 4.91 -1.85 23.92
CA ASN A 102 5.08 -1.91 25.38
C ASN A 102 4.00 -1.13 26.14
N PHE A 103 3.36 -0.14 25.49
CA PHE A 103 2.29 0.66 26.08
C PHE A 103 0.92 0.46 25.40
N GLY A 104 0.83 -0.37 24.34
CA GLY A 104 -0.43 -0.72 23.68
C GLY A 104 -1.11 0.44 22.93
N MET A 105 -0.38 1.52 22.64
CA MET A 105 -0.95 2.72 22.02
C MET A 105 -1.28 2.51 20.54
N SER A 106 -2.39 3.10 20.07
CA SER A 106 -2.66 3.20 18.64
C SER A 106 -1.71 4.20 17.97
N ASN A 107 -1.50 4.08 16.65
CA ASN A 107 -0.58 4.96 15.93
C ASN A 107 -0.90 6.46 16.12
N ALA A 108 -2.18 6.84 16.00
CA ALA A 108 -2.63 8.22 16.20
C ALA A 108 -2.49 8.72 17.66
N ALA A 109 -2.46 7.82 18.65
CA ALA A 109 -2.14 8.19 20.04
C ALA A 109 -0.63 8.38 20.24
N ALA A 110 0.19 7.52 19.63
CA ALA A 110 1.64 7.65 19.64
C ALA A 110 2.11 8.96 18.95
N GLU A 111 1.57 9.29 17.78
CA GLU A 111 1.87 10.54 17.05
C GLU A 111 1.66 11.80 17.89
N ARG A 112 0.58 11.85 18.68
CA ARG A 112 0.28 12.98 19.57
C ARG A 112 1.23 13.09 20.76
N LEU A 113 1.75 11.96 21.26
CA LEU A 113 2.58 11.92 22.46
C LEU A 113 4.08 12.09 22.16
N ILE A 114 4.52 11.77 20.94
CA ILE A 114 5.94 11.84 20.52
C ILE A 114 6.55 13.25 20.69
N PRO A 115 5.91 14.37 20.30
CA PRO A 115 6.46 15.71 20.52
C PRO A 115 6.73 16.01 22.00
N GLU A 116 5.86 15.54 22.90
CA GLU A 116 6.04 15.71 24.34
C GLU A 116 7.17 14.84 24.88
N ILE A 117 7.25 13.57 24.48
CA ILE A 117 8.36 12.66 24.85
C ILE A 117 9.70 13.23 24.37
N VAL A 118 9.76 13.74 23.14
CA VAL A 118 10.94 14.39 22.56
C VAL A 118 11.38 15.60 23.40
N ARG A 119 10.43 16.47 23.76
CA ARG A 119 10.67 17.67 24.58
C ARG A 119 11.17 17.31 25.98
N ILE A 120 10.52 16.35 26.66
CA ILE A 120 10.83 15.97 28.05
C ILE A 120 12.18 15.25 28.15
N ASN A 121 12.53 14.43 27.16
CA ASN A 121 13.74 13.63 27.18
C ASN A 121 14.94 14.29 26.48
N ASN A 122 14.75 15.45 25.85
CA ASN A 122 15.73 16.15 25.02
C ASN A 122 16.35 15.22 23.96
N ILE A 123 15.52 14.80 23.00
CA ILE A 123 15.88 13.84 21.93
C ILE A 123 15.81 14.54 20.57
N SER A 124 16.97 14.86 19.98
CA SER A 124 17.04 15.53 18.66
C SER A 124 16.64 14.63 17.49
N ASN A 125 16.68 13.30 17.64
CA ASN A 125 16.35 12.34 16.58
C ASN A 125 15.52 11.16 17.09
N ILE A 126 14.25 11.08 16.66
CA ILE A 126 13.28 10.05 17.06
C ILE A 126 13.59 8.64 16.54
N ARG A 127 14.43 8.51 15.50
CA ARG A 127 14.82 7.23 14.89
C ARG A 127 16.10 6.66 15.50
N ALA A 128 16.96 7.50 16.07
CA ALA A 128 18.27 7.13 16.63
C ALA A 128 18.26 7.20 18.17
N LEU A 129 17.54 6.27 18.81
CA LEU A 129 17.59 6.12 20.26
C LEU A 129 18.86 5.38 20.70
N ALA A 130 19.62 5.96 21.61
CA ALA A 130 20.76 5.29 22.22
C ALA A 130 20.28 4.15 23.13
N VAL A 131 20.75 2.92 22.87
CA VAL A 131 20.48 1.74 23.69
C VAL A 131 20.94 1.98 25.12
N GLY A 132 20.15 1.55 26.10
CA GLY A 132 20.42 1.77 27.53
C GLY A 132 19.99 3.14 28.06
N ARG A 133 19.65 4.11 27.21
CA ARG A 133 19.07 5.39 27.66
C ARG A 133 17.71 5.15 28.32
N THR A 134 17.46 5.77 29.46
CA THR A 134 16.14 5.79 30.09
C THR A 134 15.29 6.91 29.50
N LEU A 135 14.09 6.58 29.04
CA LEU A 135 13.05 7.50 28.58
C LEU A 135 12.01 7.71 29.67
N LEU A 136 11.53 8.94 29.80
CA LEU A 136 10.36 9.35 30.57
C LEU A 136 9.16 9.44 29.62
N ILE A 137 8.17 8.57 29.80
CA ILE A 137 6.96 8.51 28.99
C ILE A 137 5.79 8.97 29.86
N PRO A 138 5.02 10.01 29.47
CA PRO A 138 3.86 10.46 30.23
C PRO A 138 2.83 9.33 30.39
N ALA A 139 2.36 9.08 31.61
CA ALA A 139 1.42 8.00 31.91
C ALA A 139 0.00 8.22 31.37
N GLN A 140 -0.28 9.38 30.77
CA GLN A 140 -1.61 9.80 30.28
C GLN A 140 -2.25 8.79 29.29
N GLY A 141 -1.46 7.92 28.65
CA GLY A 141 -1.94 6.84 27.78
C GLY A 141 -2.32 5.52 28.47
N LYS A 142 -2.12 5.34 29.79
CA LYS A 142 -2.46 4.08 30.51
C LYS A 142 -3.96 3.90 30.83
N GLN A 143 -4.84 4.58 30.10
CA GLN A 143 -6.29 4.40 30.22
C GLN A 143 -6.73 3.06 29.57
N THR A 144 -7.06 2.07 30.40
CA THR A 144 -8.03 0.98 30.12
C THR A 144 -7.63 -0.23 29.25
N THR A 145 -6.62 -1.02 29.62
CA THR A 145 -6.52 -2.44 29.16
C THR A 145 -6.20 -3.49 30.22
N SER A 146 -5.72 -3.14 31.42
CA SER A 146 -5.42 -4.11 32.51
C SER A 146 -6.64 -4.67 33.26
N GLY A 147 -7.86 -4.37 32.81
CA GLY A 147 -9.12 -4.66 33.52
C GLY A 147 -10.06 -5.67 32.85
N ARG A 148 -9.57 -6.64 32.07
CA ARG A 148 -10.44 -7.63 31.37
C ARG A 148 -9.96 -9.09 31.37
N GLN A 149 -9.30 -9.55 32.43
CA GLN A 149 -9.03 -10.98 32.67
C GLN A 149 -9.33 -11.44 34.10
N SER A 150 -10.45 -11.02 34.68
CA SER A 150 -10.89 -11.49 36.02
C SER A 150 -12.40 -11.30 36.28
N ARG A 151 -13.27 -11.57 35.29
CA ARG A 151 -14.74 -11.65 35.52
C ARG A 151 -15.45 -12.63 34.59
N LYS A 152 -15.17 -13.93 34.75
CA LYS A 152 -15.97 -15.02 34.18
C LYS A 152 -16.29 -16.08 35.24
N GLU A 153 -16.80 -15.62 36.38
CA GLU A 153 -17.42 -16.46 37.40
C GLU A 153 -18.49 -15.65 38.15
N ARG A 154 -19.52 -16.34 38.63
CA ARG A 154 -20.73 -15.80 39.30
C ARG A 154 -21.58 -14.82 38.46
N HIS A 155 -22.55 -15.39 37.74
CA HIS A 155 -23.98 -15.14 38.03
C HIS A 155 -24.86 -16.21 37.33
N LYS A 156 -25.26 -17.24 38.08
CA LYS A 156 -26.35 -18.16 37.71
C LYS A 156 -27.18 -18.40 38.97
N GLU A 157 -28.18 -17.57 39.20
CA GLU A 157 -29.18 -17.73 40.27
C GLU A 157 -30.48 -17.02 39.85
N LYS A 158 -31.62 -17.67 40.11
CA LYS A 158 -33.00 -17.15 40.02
C LYS A 158 -33.52 -16.60 38.68
N SER A 159 -34.11 -17.52 37.90
CA SER A 159 -35.50 -17.38 37.39
C SER A 159 -36.12 -18.77 37.22
N ARG A 160 -37.01 -19.19 38.14
CA ARG A 160 -38.02 -20.27 37.90
C ARG A 160 -39.22 -19.56 37.26
N THR A 161 -39.88 -20.06 36.22
CA THR A 161 -40.90 -21.15 36.20
C THR A 161 -41.35 -21.30 34.72
N ALA A 162 -41.80 -22.42 34.15
CA ALA A 162 -42.38 -23.64 34.71
C ALA A 162 -41.70 -24.95 34.21
N ALA A 163 -42.50 -25.94 33.78
CA ALA A 163 -42.18 -27.28 33.28
C ALA A 163 -43.40 -27.80 32.45
N PRO A 164 -43.48 -29.07 31.98
CA PRO A 164 -42.48 -30.14 31.77
C PRO A 164 -42.51 -30.59 30.27
N GLU A 165 -42.32 -31.83 29.79
CA GLU A 165 -41.41 -32.96 30.13
C GLU A 165 -40.87 -33.51 28.79
N ALA A 166 -39.60 -33.91 28.71
CA ALA A 166 -39.17 -34.97 27.79
C ALA A 166 -37.87 -35.63 28.30
N ARG A 167 -37.93 -36.94 28.52
CA ARG A 167 -36.80 -37.75 29.04
C ARG A 167 -35.81 -38.07 27.92
N ARG A 168 -34.51 -38.08 28.24
CA ARG A 168 -33.62 -39.23 27.94
C ARG A 168 -32.32 -39.18 28.76
N SER A 169 -31.90 -40.36 29.17
CA SER A 169 -30.80 -40.69 30.08
C SER A 169 -29.50 -41.04 29.31
N HIS A 170 -28.43 -41.31 30.09
CA HIS A 170 -27.04 -41.71 29.75
C HIS A 170 -26.00 -40.61 30.05
N GLU A 171 -24.80 -40.88 30.57
CA GLU A 171 -24.28 -42.04 31.32
C GLU A 171 -23.11 -41.56 32.22
N LYS A 172 -22.44 -42.47 32.94
CA LYS A 172 -21.70 -42.20 34.18
C LYS A 172 -20.18 -42.41 34.05
N ALA A 173 -19.42 -41.31 34.21
CA ALA A 173 -18.02 -41.27 34.69
C ALA A 173 -16.96 -41.98 33.79
N PRO A 174 -15.63 -41.91 34.09
CA PRO A 174 -14.94 -41.21 35.19
C PRO A 174 -13.83 -40.22 34.75
N ALA A 175 -13.16 -39.64 35.75
CA ALA A 175 -12.08 -38.65 35.60
C ALA A 175 -10.71 -39.28 35.28
N VAL A 176 -9.83 -38.48 34.68
CA VAL A 176 -8.40 -38.77 34.44
C VAL A 176 -7.59 -37.51 34.83
N PRO A 177 -6.42 -37.61 35.51
CA PRO A 177 -5.83 -36.50 36.25
C PRO A 177 -4.99 -35.51 35.42
N SER A 178 -4.72 -34.35 36.03
CA SER A 178 -3.89 -33.26 35.50
C SER A 178 -2.47 -33.71 35.14
N ALA A 179 -2.02 -33.33 33.94
CA ALA A 179 -0.61 -33.41 33.54
C ALA A 179 0.18 -32.17 34.03
N PRO A 180 1.47 -32.30 34.40
CA PRO A 180 2.28 -31.21 34.94
C PRO A 180 2.77 -30.23 33.87
N ALA A 181 3.14 -29.02 34.32
CA ALA A 181 3.64 -27.95 33.46
C ALA A 181 5.03 -28.25 32.86
N PRO A 182 5.30 -27.89 31.59
CA PRO A 182 6.63 -27.98 31.02
C PRO A 182 7.56 -26.92 31.64
N GLN A 183 8.72 -27.37 32.12
CA GLN A 183 9.77 -26.50 32.64
C GLN A 183 10.47 -25.73 31.50
N ALA A 184 10.94 -24.53 31.80
CA ALA A 184 11.67 -23.71 30.82
C ALA A 184 13.08 -24.27 30.57
N PRO A 185 13.56 -24.34 29.32
CA PRO A 185 14.93 -24.74 29.03
C PRO A 185 15.93 -23.66 29.42
N GLU A 186 17.04 -24.16 29.97
CA GLU A 186 18.16 -23.47 30.58
C GLU A 186 18.95 -22.57 29.60
N THR A 187 19.62 -21.54 30.14
CA THR A 187 20.36 -20.54 29.35
C THR A 187 21.66 -21.09 28.78
N ALA A 188 21.77 -21.14 27.44
CA ALA A 188 23.05 -21.36 26.76
C ALA A 188 23.97 -20.12 26.86
N PRO A 189 25.30 -20.30 27.03
CA PRO A 189 26.25 -19.19 27.17
C PRO A 189 26.45 -18.43 25.85
N ARG A 190 26.60 -17.10 25.94
CA ARG A 190 26.85 -16.21 24.79
C ARG A 190 28.19 -16.50 24.11
N ALA A 191 28.17 -16.61 22.79
CA ALA A 191 29.36 -16.45 21.96
C ALA A 191 29.91 -15.00 22.06
N PRO A 192 31.24 -14.80 21.98
CA PRO A 192 31.84 -13.46 22.01
C PRO A 192 31.49 -12.64 20.76
N GLU A 193 31.31 -11.34 20.99
CA GLU A 193 30.90 -10.35 19.99
C GLU A 193 32.02 -10.10 18.97
N PRO A 194 31.75 -10.12 17.65
CA PRO A 194 32.78 -9.87 16.63
C PRO A 194 33.21 -8.40 16.64
N ALA A 195 34.52 -8.17 16.61
CA ALA A 195 35.12 -6.84 16.61
C ALA A 195 34.66 -5.99 15.40
N PRO A 196 34.54 -4.66 15.55
CA PRO A 196 34.07 -3.78 14.49
C PRO A 196 35.02 -3.81 13.28
N ALA A 197 34.45 -3.99 12.09
CA ALA A 197 35.19 -3.96 10.84
C ALA A 197 35.83 -2.58 10.59
N PRO A 198 37.06 -2.50 10.05
CA PRO A 198 37.70 -1.24 9.73
C PRO A 198 36.94 -0.50 8.63
N ARG A 199 36.84 0.83 8.76
CA ARG A 199 36.27 1.71 7.73
C ARG A 199 37.05 1.55 6.42
N PRO A 200 36.40 1.37 5.27
CA PRO A 200 37.04 1.52 3.97
C PRO A 200 37.63 2.93 3.84
N ALA A 201 38.88 3.03 3.38
CA ALA A 201 39.50 4.31 3.09
C ALA A 201 38.86 4.92 1.83
N GLU A 202 38.38 6.15 1.98
CA GLU A 202 37.78 6.95 0.91
C GLU A 202 38.83 7.29 -0.15
N SER A 203 38.90 6.45 -1.18
CA SER A 203 39.84 6.61 -2.30
C SER A 203 39.14 7.38 -3.41
N ALA A 204 39.33 8.70 -3.43
CA ALA A 204 38.83 9.55 -4.51
C ALA A 204 39.56 9.23 -5.83
N PRO A 205 38.86 8.81 -6.90
CA PRO A 205 39.44 8.84 -8.24
C PRO A 205 39.40 10.28 -8.76
N ALA A 206 40.54 10.78 -9.22
CA ALA A 206 40.62 12.08 -9.88
C ALA A 206 39.72 12.12 -11.12
N ALA A 207 39.05 13.25 -11.36
CA ALA A 207 38.25 13.47 -12.54
C ALA A 207 39.14 13.47 -13.80
N ALA A 208 39.03 12.42 -14.62
CA ALA A 208 39.58 12.42 -15.96
C ALA A 208 38.64 13.22 -16.88
N GLU A 209 39.15 14.30 -17.47
CA GLU A 209 38.41 15.10 -18.44
C GLU A 209 38.05 14.26 -19.69
N ALA A 210 36.78 13.88 -19.80
CA ALA A 210 36.29 13.23 -21.01
C ALA A 210 36.22 14.25 -22.15
N LYS A 211 36.98 14.01 -23.23
CA LYS A 211 36.90 14.77 -24.48
C LYS A 211 35.43 14.88 -24.95
N PRO A 212 34.98 16.05 -25.42
CA PRO A 212 33.63 16.20 -25.96
C PRO A 212 33.45 15.29 -27.18
N ALA A 213 32.40 14.46 -27.15
CA ALA A 213 32.01 13.63 -28.28
C ALA A 213 31.51 14.51 -29.45
N PRO A 214 31.76 14.13 -30.72
CA PRO A 214 31.32 14.89 -31.86
C PRO A 214 29.80 14.97 -31.93
N ALA A 215 29.28 16.17 -32.24
CA ALA A 215 27.84 16.40 -32.34
C ALA A 215 27.22 15.52 -33.45
N PRO A 216 26.04 14.90 -33.21
CA PRO A 216 25.35 14.14 -34.25
C PRO A 216 24.92 15.07 -35.38
N ALA A 217 25.28 14.71 -36.61
CA ALA A 217 24.94 15.48 -37.80
C ALA A 217 23.41 15.61 -37.94
N VAL A 218 22.92 16.84 -37.91
CA VAL A 218 21.51 17.17 -38.14
C VAL A 218 21.17 16.79 -39.59
N LYS A 219 20.44 15.68 -39.78
CA LYS A 219 19.89 15.35 -41.09
C LYS A 219 18.89 16.42 -41.50
N ALA A 220 19.08 16.97 -42.70
CA ALA A 220 18.23 18.01 -43.25
C ALA A 220 16.75 17.58 -43.26
N PRO A 221 15.80 18.51 -43.00
CA PRO A 221 14.38 18.20 -43.08
C PRO A 221 14.03 17.78 -44.52
N ALA A 222 13.39 16.62 -44.66
CA ALA A 222 12.86 16.15 -45.93
C ALA A 222 11.81 17.15 -46.44
N GLY A 223 11.79 17.36 -47.77
CA GLY A 223 10.99 18.41 -48.40
C GLY A 223 9.50 18.35 -48.09
N VAL A 224 8.91 19.53 -47.88
CA VAL A 224 7.46 19.70 -47.77
C VAL A 224 6.79 19.18 -49.05
N PRO A 225 5.85 18.22 -48.97
CA PRO A 225 5.13 17.77 -50.15
C PRO A 225 4.29 18.91 -50.73
N ALA A 226 4.29 19.02 -52.06
CA ALA A 226 3.57 20.09 -52.78
C ALA A 226 2.07 20.07 -52.46
N PRO A 227 1.40 21.24 -52.43
CA PRO A 227 -0.03 21.32 -52.14
C PRO A 227 -0.84 20.56 -53.20
N VAL A 228 -1.65 19.61 -52.74
CA VAL A 228 -2.62 18.91 -53.59
C VAL A 228 -3.65 19.94 -54.09
N PRO A 229 -3.95 19.99 -55.41
CA PRO A 229 -4.89 20.95 -55.95
C PRO A 229 -6.29 20.78 -55.33
N ALA A 230 -6.93 21.90 -55.02
CA ALA A 230 -8.26 21.91 -54.42
C ALA A 230 -9.29 21.24 -55.36
N PRO A 231 -10.19 20.38 -54.85
CA PRO A 231 -11.20 19.75 -55.68
C PRO A 231 -12.16 20.79 -56.27
N VAL A 232 -12.45 20.66 -57.56
CA VAL A 232 -13.41 21.51 -58.27
C VAL A 232 -14.79 21.38 -57.60
N PRO A 233 -15.47 22.50 -57.26
CA PRO A 233 -16.78 22.44 -56.63
C PRO A 233 -17.79 21.78 -57.56
N ALA A 234 -18.46 20.74 -57.05
CA ALA A 234 -19.54 20.07 -57.77
C ALA A 234 -20.72 21.04 -58.01
N PRO A 235 -21.44 20.93 -59.15
CA PRO A 235 -22.55 21.81 -59.46
C PRO A 235 -23.64 21.71 -58.38
N VAL A 236 -24.09 22.88 -57.91
CA VAL A 236 -25.13 22.99 -56.89
C VAL A 236 -26.43 22.39 -57.44
N PRO A 237 -27.00 21.33 -56.82
CA PRO A 237 -28.26 20.77 -57.27
C PRO A 237 -29.40 21.77 -57.11
N ALA A 238 -30.34 21.75 -58.05
CA ALA A 238 -31.50 22.65 -58.06
C ALA A 238 -32.29 22.57 -56.74
N PRO A 239 -32.92 23.68 -56.29
CA PRO A 239 -33.63 23.72 -55.01
C PRO A 239 -34.77 22.69 -54.98
N VAL A 240 -34.60 21.67 -54.14
CA VAL A 240 -35.65 20.69 -53.85
C VAL A 240 -36.81 21.43 -53.18
N PRO A 241 -38.07 21.26 -53.64
CA PRO A 241 -39.22 21.94 -53.05
C PRO A 241 -39.33 21.63 -51.55
N ALA A 242 -39.62 22.68 -50.77
CA ALA A 242 -39.68 22.60 -49.31
C ALA A 242 -40.63 21.49 -48.86
N PRO A 243 -40.16 20.51 -48.04
CA PRO A 243 -41.04 19.48 -47.50
C PRO A 243 -42.21 20.10 -46.74
N ALA A 244 -43.42 19.62 -47.02
CA ALA A 244 -44.61 20.03 -46.28
C ALA A 244 -44.38 19.84 -44.77
N ALA A 245 -44.80 20.82 -43.97
CA ALA A 245 -44.52 20.86 -42.54
C ALA A 245 -44.93 19.53 -41.89
N PRO A 246 -43.99 18.77 -41.28
CA PRO A 246 -44.32 17.48 -40.70
C PRO A 246 -45.32 17.68 -39.57
N ALA A 247 -46.43 16.92 -39.63
CA ALA A 247 -47.44 16.91 -38.58
C ALA A 247 -46.77 16.72 -37.21
N ALA A 248 -47.21 17.50 -36.22
CA ALA A 248 -46.54 17.61 -34.93
C ALA A 248 -46.26 16.23 -34.32
N VAL A 249 -44.99 15.82 -34.33
CA VAL A 249 -44.56 14.55 -33.77
C VAL A 249 -44.92 14.58 -32.28
N PRO A 250 -45.70 13.61 -31.76
CA PRO A 250 -46.08 13.61 -30.36
C PRO A 250 -44.81 13.65 -29.51
N ALA A 251 -44.79 14.54 -28.52
CA ALA A 251 -43.60 14.79 -27.70
C ALA A 251 -43.08 13.44 -27.16
N PRO A 252 -41.78 13.12 -27.36
CA PRO A 252 -41.26 11.82 -26.99
C PRO A 252 -41.50 11.59 -25.49
N PRO A 253 -41.96 10.39 -25.08
CA PRO A 253 -42.29 10.12 -23.69
C PRO A 253 -41.09 10.44 -22.82
N ALA A 254 -41.31 11.23 -21.77
CA ALA A 254 -40.26 11.70 -20.89
C ALA A 254 -39.45 10.51 -20.36
N LEU A 255 -38.19 10.42 -20.78
CA LEU A 255 -37.32 9.31 -20.39
C LEU A 255 -37.25 9.26 -18.85
N PRO A 256 -37.44 8.09 -18.22
CA PRO A 256 -37.36 7.97 -16.77
C PRO A 256 -35.98 8.43 -16.34
N GLN A 257 -35.93 9.48 -15.49
CA GLN A 257 -34.65 10.06 -15.10
C GLN A 257 -33.84 9.00 -14.35
N ALA A 258 -32.68 8.63 -14.92
CA ALA A 258 -31.84 7.60 -14.37
C ALA A 258 -31.46 7.95 -12.92
N THR A 259 -31.75 7.04 -11.99
CA THR A 259 -31.41 7.24 -10.58
C THR A 259 -29.90 7.36 -10.44
N THR A 260 -29.43 8.55 -10.07
CA THR A 260 -28.02 8.80 -9.75
C THR A 260 -27.79 8.50 -8.28
N TRP A 261 -26.99 7.47 -8.01
CA TRP A 261 -26.42 7.22 -6.69
C TRP A 261 -25.19 8.09 -6.48
N VAL A 262 -24.85 8.39 -5.23
CA VAL A 262 -23.67 9.20 -4.90
C VAL A 262 -22.82 8.46 -3.88
N CYS A 263 -21.51 8.41 -4.15
CA CYS A 263 -20.53 7.70 -3.35
C CYS A 263 -19.44 8.69 -2.91
N PRO A 264 -19.39 9.10 -1.63
CA PRO A 264 -18.35 9.99 -1.15
C PRO A 264 -17.01 9.26 -1.03
N ALA A 265 -15.95 9.88 -1.56
CA ALA A 265 -14.57 9.46 -1.37
C ALA A 265 -13.92 10.24 -0.23
N ALA A 266 -13.06 9.55 0.53
CA ALA A 266 -12.30 10.15 1.62
C ALA A 266 -11.28 11.17 1.08
N LYS A 267 -11.14 12.34 1.72
CA LYS A 267 -10.36 13.46 1.16
C LYS A 267 -8.83 13.34 1.30
N GLN A 268 -8.33 12.68 2.35
CA GLN A 268 -6.91 12.79 2.75
C GLN A 268 -6.11 11.48 2.78
N ASN A 269 -6.64 10.39 2.25
CA ASN A 269 -5.93 9.11 2.26
C ASN A 269 -6.13 8.37 0.94
N THR A 270 -5.07 8.28 0.14
CA THR A 270 -5.03 7.57 -1.15
C THR A 270 -5.59 6.15 -1.05
N ALA A 271 -5.31 5.43 0.03
CA ALA A 271 -5.83 4.07 0.23
C ALA A 271 -7.35 4.05 0.50
N ALA A 272 -7.91 5.07 1.14
CA ALA A 272 -9.35 5.20 1.33
C ALA A 272 -10.05 5.73 0.07
N ILE A 273 -9.39 6.57 -0.73
CA ILE A 273 -9.85 6.95 -2.08
C ILE A 273 -9.96 5.69 -2.96
N VAL A 274 -8.89 4.90 -3.04
CA VAL A 274 -8.87 3.64 -3.80
C VAL A 274 -9.96 2.68 -3.32
N ASP A 275 -10.15 2.51 -2.01
CA ASP A 275 -11.25 1.69 -1.47
C ASP A 275 -12.62 2.16 -1.97
N SER A 276 -12.91 3.47 -1.91
CA SER A 276 -14.16 4.06 -2.41
C SER A 276 -14.35 3.88 -3.91
N LEU A 277 -13.28 4.05 -4.70
CA LEU A 277 -13.31 3.88 -6.16
C LEU A 277 -13.57 2.42 -6.57
N LEU A 278 -12.85 1.47 -5.96
CA LEU A 278 -13.03 0.03 -6.23
C LEU A 278 -14.43 -0.46 -5.86
N ASN A 279 -14.98 0.06 -4.75
CA ASN A 279 -16.36 -0.19 -4.36
C ASN A 279 -17.38 0.41 -5.37
N ALA A 280 -17.16 1.62 -5.87
CA ALA A 280 -18.08 2.27 -6.81
C ALA A 280 -18.11 1.61 -8.20
N ILE A 281 -16.99 1.08 -8.69
CA ILE A 281 -16.97 0.21 -9.90
C ILE A 281 -17.45 -1.22 -9.62
N SER A 282 -17.84 -1.53 -8.37
CA SER A 282 -18.28 -2.86 -7.91
C SER A 282 -17.28 -3.99 -8.19
N ALA A 283 -15.97 -3.68 -8.16
CA ALA A 283 -14.93 -4.69 -8.35
C ALA A 283 -14.86 -5.65 -7.14
N SER A 284 -14.48 -6.90 -7.39
CA SER A 284 -14.13 -7.84 -6.31
C SER A 284 -12.68 -7.58 -5.90
N TRP A 285 -12.47 -7.07 -4.67
CA TRP A 285 -11.16 -6.62 -4.21
C TRP A 285 -10.82 -7.05 -2.78
N SER A 286 -9.52 -7.05 -2.48
CA SER A 286 -8.94 -7.51 -1.22
C SER A 286 -7.79 -6.60 -0.75
N LYS A 287 -7.68 -6.40 0.56
CA LYS A 287 -6.61 -5.62 1.21
C LYS A 287 -5.42 -6.53 1.52
N SER A 288 -4.18 -6.03 1.37
CA SER A 288 -2.97 -6.70 1.85
C SER A 288 -2.81 -8.15 1.35
N LYS A 289 -3.23 -8.45 0.11
CA LYS A 289 -3.14 -9.81 -0.43
C LYS A 289 -1.69 -10.18 -0.68
N ILE A 290 -1.30 -11.39 -0.28
CA ILE A 290 -0.01 -11.98 -0.69
C ILE A 290 -0.24 -12.68 -2.02
N ILE A 291 0.42 -12.21 -3.06
CA ILE A 291 0.44 -12.83 -4.39
C ILE A 291 1.69 -13.68 -4.46
N HIS A 292 1.49 -14.96 -4.78
CA HIS A 292 2.56 -15.89 -5.10
C HIS A 292 2.72 -15.92 -6.62
N SER A 293 3.95 -15.93 -7.11
CA SER A 293 4.26 -16.28 -8.49
C SER A 293 3.68 -17.66 -8.79
N GLY A 294 2.87 -17.79 -9.85
CA GLY A 294 2.23 -19.06 -10.19
C GLY A 294 3.24 -20.17 -10.51
N SER A 295 2.82 -21.43 -10.39
CA SER A 295 3.60 -22.60 -10.80
C SER A 295 3.92 -22.50 -12.30
N GLY A 296 5.17 -22.17 -12.63
CA GLY A 296 5.62 -21.87 -14.00
C GLY A 296 6.43 -20.57 -14.13
N ALA A 297 6.47 -19.71 -13.11
CA ALA A 297 7.46 -18.64 -13.05
C ALA A 297 8.87 -19.21 -12.83
N PRO A 298 9.93 -18.66 -13.47
CA PRO A 298 11.31 -19.17 -13.33
C PRO A 298 11.88 -18.93 -11.93
N THR A 299 11.35 -17.95 -11.19
CA THR A 299 11.69 -17.68 -9.80
C THR A 299 10.41 -17.65 -8.97
N THR A 300 10.39 -18.40 -7.87
CA THR A 300 9.29 -18.36 -6.90
C THR A 300 9.43 -17.13 -6.01
N PHE A 301 8.46 -16.22 -6.06
CA PHE A 301 8.41 -15.05 -5.18
C PHE A 301 7.01 -14.87 -4.57
N SER A 302 6.98 -14.22 -3.41
CA SER A 302 5.76 -13.80 -2.74
C SER A 302 5.83 -12.31 -2.45
N ILE A 303 4.84 -11.55 -2.89
CA ILE A 303 4.76 -10.10 -2.67
C ILE A 303 3.42 -9.77 -2.01
N ARG A 304 3.46 -8.98 -0.94
CA ARG A 304 2.27 -8.41 -0.31
C ARG A 304 1.93 -7.12 -1.04
N VAL A 305 0.72 -7.03 -1.59
CA VAL A 305 0.24 -5.84 -2.31
C VAL A 305 -0.88 -5.14 -1.54
N ASP A 306 -0.95 -3.82 -1.61
CA ASP A 306 -1.94 -3.04 -0.83
C ASP A 306 -3.36 -3.39 -1.22
N ARG A 307 -3.64 -3.43 -2.53
CA ARG A 307 -4.91 -3.90 -3.09
C ARG A 307 -4.67 -4.88 -4.22
N TYR A 308 -5.47 -5.94 -4.22
CA TYR A 308 -5.65 -6.83 -5.35
C TYR A 308 -7.12 -6.85 -5.73
N PHE A 309 -7.43 -6.74 -7.02
CA PHE A 309 -8.80 -6.86 -7.52
C PHE A 309 -8.87 -7.50 -8.90
N GLU A 310 -10.03 -8.04 -9.23
CA GLU A 310 -10.34 -8.61 -10.54
C GLU A 310 -11.51 -7.84 -11.16
N TYR A 311 -11.35 -7.43 -12.43
CA TYR A 311 -12.33 -6.63 -13.14
C TYR A 311 -12.28 -6.93 -14.65
N LYS A 312 -13.44 -7.15 -15.28
CA LYS A 312 -13.57 -7.51 -16.70
C LYS A 312 -12.59 -8.61 -17.18
N GLY A 313 -12.35 -9.61 -16.33
CA GLY A 313 -11.45 -10.75 -16.60
C GLY A 313 -9.94 -10.46 -16.45
N ALA A 314 -9.54 -9.22 -16.17
CA ALA A 314 -8.16 -8.86 -15.89
C ALA A 314 -7.87 -8.79 -14.38
N ARG A 315 -6.62 -9.10 -14.01
CA ARG A 315 -6.11 -9.06 -12.63
C ARG A 315 -5.34 -7.76 -12.40
N TYR A 316 -5.69 -7.05 -11.35
CA TYR A 316 -5.13 -5.73 -11.04
C TYR A 316 -4.48 -5.72 -9.67
N VAL A 317 -3.41 -4.94 -9.57
CA VAL A 317 -2.61 -4.75 -8.36
C VAL A 317 -2.42 -3.25 -8.16
N ILE A 318 -2.65 -2.76 -6.94
CA ILE A 318 -2.33 -1.38 -6.57
C ILE A 318 -1.32 -1.43 -5.43
N SER A 319 -0.21 -0.72 -5.61
CA SER A 319 0.79 -0.42 -4.59
C SER A 319 0.65 1.04 -4.19
N ILE A 320 0.59 1.34 -2.89
CA ILE A 320 0.33 2.68 -2.35
C ILE A 320 1.43 3.05 -1.36
N GLY A 321 2.25 4.05 -1.68
CA GLY A 321 3.27 4.55 -0.76
C GLY A 321 4.57 4.99 -1.44
N GLU A 322 5.65 4.92 -0.68
CA GLU A 322 7.00 5.22 -1.18
C GLU A 322 7.48 4.12 -2.13
N ASN A 323 8.16 4.52 -3.20
CA ASN A 323 8.57 3.64 -4.28
C ASN A 323 9.86 2.87 -3.91
N ASP A 324 9.73 1.90 -3.02
CA ASP A 324 10.81 0.99 -2.61
C ASP A 324 11.37 0.25 -3.86
N PRO A 325 12.68 0.39 -4.18
CA PRO A 325 13.31 -0.28 -5.33
C PRO A 325 13.10 -1.81 -5.34
N TYR A 326 12.99 -2.44 -4.16
CA TYR A 326 12.74 -3.87 -4.06
C TYR A 326 11.31 -4.22 -4.50
N ASN A 327 10.31 -3.51 -3.97
CA ASN A 327 8.91 -3.68 -4.37
C ASN A 327 8.70 -3.35 -5.85
N TYR A 328 9.36 -2.32 -6.38
CA TYR A 328 9.32 -1.99 -7.81
C TYR A 328 9.75 -3.16 -8.70
N THR A 329 10.84 -3.85 -8.32
CA THR A 329 11.34 -5.01 -9.07
C THR A 329 10.34 -6.17 -9.05
N LEU A 330 9.78 -6.50 -7.88
CA LEU A 330 8.75 -7.55 -7.76
C LEU A 330 7.44 -7.18 -8.49
N ILE A 331 7.09 -5.89 -8.52
CA ILE A 331 5.95 -5.37 -9.29
C ILE A 331 6.15 -5.55 -10.79
N ARG A 332 7.36 -5.31 -11.33
CA ARG A 332 7.65 -5.58 -12.75
C ARG A 332 7.57 -7.07 -13.09
N LEU A 333 7.93 -7.97 -12.17
CA LEU A 333 7.70 -9.41 -12.33
C LEU A 333 6.21 -9.77 -12.37
N LEU A 334 5.35 -9.08 -11.59
CA LEU A 334 3.90 -9.24 -11.70
C LEU A 334 3.35 -8.73 -13.03
N GLU A 335 3.84 -7.60 -13.56
CA GLU A 335 3.44 -7.12 -14.89
C GLU A 335 3.79 -8.13 -15.99
N ALA A 336 5.01 -8.71 -15.95
CA ALA A 336 5.42 -9.78 -16.85
C ALA A 336 4.55 -11.04 -16.72
N ALA A 337 4.03 -11.33 -15.52
CA ALA A 337 3.05 -12.39 -15.27
C ALA A 337 1.59 -12.01 -15.64
N GLY A 338 1.38 -10.90 -16.35
CA GLY A 338 0.09 -10.48 -16.89
C GLY A 338 -0.84 -9.79 -15.89
N TYR A 339 -0.31 -9.25 -14.78
CA TYR A 339 -1.06 -8.38 -13.88
C TYR A 339 -0.99 -6.92 -14.39
N ARG A 340 -2.08 -6.17 -14.24
CA ARG A 340 -2.12 -4.73 -14.49
C ARG A 340 -1.78 -4.00 -13.18
N VAL A 341 -0.60 -3.37 -13.11
CA VAL A 341 -0.15 -2.73 -11.87
C VAL A 341 -0.37 -1.21 -11.91
N LEU A 342 -0.84 -0.67 -10.79
CA LEU A 342 -0.88 0.76 -10.49
C LEU A 342 0.04 1.08 -9.32
N MET A 343 0.91 2.06 -9.48
CA MET A 343 1.70 2.63 -8.39
C MET A 343 1.17 4.03 -8.09
N LEU A 344 0.77 4.25 -6.84
CA LEU A 344 0.25 5.52 -6.33
C LEU A 344 1.14 6.03 -5.20
N SER A 345 1.42 7.32 -5.18
CA SER A 345 2.06 7.92 -4.01
C SER A 345 1.11 7.89 -2.80
N GLY A 346 1.65 7.94 -1.58
CA GLY A 346 0.82 7.98 -0.36
C GLY A 346 -0.14 9.18 -0.26
N TYR A 347 0.14 10.25 -1.01
CA TYR A 347 -0.50 11.57 -0.88
C TYR A 347 -1.15 12.06 -2.19
N GLU A 348 -1.65 11.16 -3.04
CA GLU A 348 -2.33 11.57 -4.27
C GLU A 348 -3.74 12.11 -4.01
N GLU A 349 -4.08 13.18 -4.72
CA GLU A 349 -5.42 13.78 -4.69
C GLU A 349 -6.48 12.83 -5.29
N PHE A 350 -7.74 13.05 -4.91
CA PHE A 350 -8.88 12.29 -5.39
C PHE A 350 -8.94 12.22 -6.92
N LYS A 351 -8.78 13.36 -7.60
CA LYS A 351 -8.84 13.45 -9.06
C LYS A 351 -7.73 12.61 -9.72
N THR A 352 -6.46 12.85 -9.36
CA THR A 352 -5.30 12.15 -9.92
C THR A 352 -5.36 10.64 -9.69
N THR A 353 -5.76 10.22 -8.48
CA THR A 353 -5.96 8.80 -8.14
C THR A 353 -7.05 8.16 -9.01
N SER A 354 -8.16 8.87 -9.19
CA SER A 354 -9.31 8.43 -9.99
C SER A 354 -8.95 8.30 -11.48
N ASP A 355 -8.39 9.35 -12.08
CA ASP A 355 -7.98 9.35 -13.50
C ASP A 355 -7.05 8.17 -13.81
N LYS A 356 -6.06 7.92 -12.93
CA LYS A 356 -5.14 6.79 -13.05
C LYS A 356 -5.84 5.43 -12.94
N LEU A 357 -6.69 5.25 -11.92
CA LEU A 357 -7.37 3.98 -11.66
C LEU A 357 -8.37 3.64 -12.76
N PHE A 358 -9.16 4.61 -13.23
CA PHE A 358 -10.13 4.42 -14.31
C PHE A 358 -9.45 4.16 -15.66
N LYS A 359 -8.38 4.90 -15.98
CA LYS A 359 -7.57 4.63 -17.18
C LYS A 359 -6.99 3.22 -17.17
N LEU A 360 -6.53 2.71 -16.02
CA LEU A 360 -6.03 1.34 -15.92
C LEU A 360 -7.16 0.30 -16.04
N ALA A 361 -8.32 0.56 -15.45
CA ALA A 361 -9.49 -0.31 -15.50
C ALA A 361 -10.23 -0.32 -16.86
N GLY A 362 -9.87 0.58 -17.79
CA GLY A 362 -10.58 0.73 -19.07
C GLY A 362 -11.98 1.31 -18.89
N VAL A 363 -12.15 2.20 -17.92
CA VAL A 363 -13.40 2.92 -17.64
C VAL A 363 -13.22 4.37 -18.10
N GLU A 364 -14.20 4.91 -18.83
CA GLU A 364 -14.23 6.31 -19.28
C GLU A 364 -15.24 7.10 -18.42
N PRO A 365 -14.80 7.71 -17.32
CA PRO A 365 -15.69 8.44 -16.42
C PRO A 365 -15.86 9.90 -16.91
N ALA A 366 -17.04 10.47 -16.72
CA ALA A 366 -17.24 11.89 -17.00
C ALA A 366 -16.95 12.72 -15.73
N PHE A 367 -15.83 13.45 -15.68
CA PHE A 367 -15.55 14.38 -14.58
C PHE A 367 -16.26 15.73 -14.79
N GLY A 368 -16.91 16.26 -13.77
CA GLY A 368 -17.60 17.55 -13.86
C GLY A 368 -18.37 17.94 -12.60
N ASN A 369 -19.13 19.05 -12.70
CA ASN A 369 -20.08 19.49 -11.69
C ASN A 369 -21.46 18.96 -12.03
N TYR A 370 -22.06 18.19 -11.13
CA TYR A 370 -23.35 17.55 -11.33
C TYR A 370 -24.39 18.08 -10.33
N PRO A 371 -25.62 18.39 -10.78
CA PRO A 371 -26.69 18.75 -9.88
C PRO A 371 -27.10 17.54 -9.03
N LEU A 372 -27.17 17.74 -7.72
CA LEU A 372 -27.71 16.81 -6.76
C LEU A 372 -29.22 17.05 -6.56
N PRO A 373 -29.99 16.03 -6.13
CA PRO A 373 -31.33 16.24 -5.60
C PRO A 373 -31.31 17.32 -4.51
N GLY A 374 -32.22 18.29 -4.58
CA GLY A 374 -32.25 19.44 -3.65
C GLY A 374 -31.40 20.65 -4.06
N GLY A 375 -30.93 20.73 -5.31
CA GLY A 375 -30.39 21.98 -5.90
C GLY A 375 -28.91 22.27 -5.61
N ASN A 376 -28.28 21.52 -4.71
CA ASN A 376 -26.83 21.55 -4.52
C ASN A 376 -26.11 21.03 -5.79
N GLN A 377 -24.86 21.44 -5.99
CA GLN A 377 -23.96 20.82 -6.99
C GLN A 377 -22.83 20.08 -6.27
N ALA A 378 -22.33 19.02 -6.91
CA ALA A 378 -21.11 18.35 -6.46
C ALA A 378 -20.17 18.07 -7.63
N THR A 379 -18.89 18.35 -7.41
CA THR A 379 -17.80 18.01 -8.34
C THR A 379 -17.41 16.55 -8.15
N GLY A 380 -17.29 15.81 -9.25
CA GLY A 380 -17.03 14.37 -9.17
C GLY A 380 -16.96 13.67 -10.52
N TYR A 381 -16.80 12.35 -10.47
CA TYR A 381 -16.86 11.46 -11.63
C TYR A 381 -18.23 10.80 -11.71
N LEU A 382 -18.91 10.96 -12.84
CA LEU A 382 -20.14 10.22 -13.15
C LEU A 382 -19.77 8.94 -13.90
N LEU A 383 -20.01 7.80 -13.25
CA LEU A 383 -19.87 6.46 -13.79
C LEU A 383 -21.21 5.96 -14.31
N GLN A 384 -21.20 5.30 -15.47
CA GLN A 384 -22.33 4.52 -15.96
C GLN A 384 -22.06 3.06 -15.66
N GLN A 385 -22.87 2.46 -14.77
CA GLN A 385 -22.63 1.09 -14.32
C GLN A 385 -23.39 0.11 -15.23
N GLU A 386 -22.63 -0.68 -16.01
CA GLU A 386 -23.15 -1.65 -16.99
C GLU A 386 -24.15 -2.64 -16.35
N ASP A 387 -23.81 -3.18 -15.18
CA ASP A 387 -24.60 -4.22 -14.49
C ASP A 387 -25.86 -3.68 -13.78
N ALA A 388 -25.96 -2.36 -13.54
CA ALA A 388 -26.97 -1.79 -12.64
C ALA A 388 -28.24 -1.31 -13.35
N GLY A 389 -28.53 -1.82 -14.56
CA GLY A 389 -29.74 -1.46 -15.31
C GLY A 389 -29.79 0.02 -15.74
N GLY A 390 -28.64 0.59 -16.12
CA GLY A 390 -28.53 1.98 -16.56
C GLY A 390 -28.48 3.03 -15.44
N ARG A 391 -28.37 2.62 -14.17
CA ARG A 391 -28.10 3.52 -13.05
C ARG A 391 -26.73 4.19 -13.20
N ARG A 392 -26.64 5.41 -12.66
CA ARG A 392 -25.42 6.22 -12.68
C ARG A 392 -24.88 6.35 -11.26
N VAL A 393 -23.56 6.34 -11.10
CA VAL A 393 -22.89 6.51 -9.80
C VAL A 393 -21.99 7.73 -9.87
N LEU A 394 -22.31 8.75 -9.08
CA LEU A 394 -21.53 9.97 -8.95
C LEU A 394 -20.56 9.83 -7.77
N LEU A 395 -19.27 9.76 -8.05
CA LEU A 395 -18.19 9.75 -7.06
C LEU A 395 -17.75 11.18 -6.74
N THR A 396 -17.94 11.62 -5.50
CA THR A 396 -17.63 13.01 -5.08
C THR A 396 -16.50 13.04 -4.06
N GLU A 397 -15.67 14.08 -4.10
CA GLU A 397 -14.69 14.31 -3.03
C GLU A 397 -15.38 14.89 -1.78
N GLY A 398 -15.21 14.22 -0.64
CA GLY A 398 -15.71 14.72 0.64
C GLY A 398 -17.10 14.21 1.04
N ALA A 399 -17.51 14.57 2.26
CA ALA A 399 -18.79 14.17 2.83
C ALA A 399 -19.94 14.95 2.16
N PRO A 400 -21.08 14.30 1.88
CA PRO A 400 -22.23 14.98 1.31
C PRO A 400 -22.86 16.00 2.29
N PRO A 401 -23.61 16.99 1.79
CA PRO A 401 -24.40 17.89 2.63
C PRO A 401 -25.39 17.12 3.53
N PRO A 402 -25.58 17.54 4.80
CA PRO A 402 -26.54 16.93 5.69
C PRO A 402 -27.98 17.10 5.17
N GLY A 403 -28.83 16.09 5.39
CA GLY A 403 -30.25 16.10 5.01
C GLY A 403 -30.60 15.26 3.77
N HIS A 404 -29.61 14.85 2.97
CA HIS A 404 -29.86 13.98 1.80
C HIS A 404 -29.93 12.50 2.16
N LYS A 405 -30.98 11.82 1.70
CA LYS A 405 -31.24 10.40 1.99
C LYS A 405 -30.53 9.51 0.98
N TRP A 406 -29.27 9.19 1.27
CA TRP A 406 -28.40 8.42 0.39
C TRP A 406 -28.86 6.97 0.23
N VAL A 407 -29.15 6.56 -1.01
CA VAL A 407 -29.14 5.14 -1.39
C VAL A 407 -27.70 4.80 -1.77
N LEU A 408 -26.90 4.39 -0.79
CA LEU A 408 -25.58 3.86 -1.08
C LEU A 408 -25.77 2.49 -1.76
N PRO A 409 -25.18 2.24 -2.94
CA PRO A 409 -25.02 0.87 -3.43
C PRO A 409 -24.29 0.04 -2.38
N GLN A 410 -24.61 -1.26 -2.30
CA GLN A 410 -23.84 -2.18 -1.45
C GLN A 410 -22.37 -2.17 -1.90
N GLY A 411 -21.52 -1.54 -1.08
CA GLY A 411 -20.13 -1.26 -1.42
C GLY A 411 -19.71 0.18 -1.10
N CYS A 412 -20.55 1.19 -1.40
CA CYS A 412 -20.20 2.55 -1.02
C CYS A 412 -20.37 2.74 0.49
N GLY A 413 -19.34 3.30 1.14
CA GLY A 413 -19.20 3.37 2.59
C GLY A 413 -18.02 2.54 3.12
N PRO A 414 -17.54 2.81 4.35
CA PRO A 414 -16.54 1.98 5.01
C PRO A 414 -17.12 0.57 5.29
N LYS A 415 -16.34 -0.47 4.94
CA LYS A 415 -16.57 -1.86 5.39
C LYS A 415 -16.00 -2.08 6.78
#